data_AF-A0A8J9SEH1-F1
#
_entry.id   AF-A0A8J9SEH1-F1
#
_cell.length_a   1.000
_cell.length_b   1.000
_cell.length_c   1.000
_cell.angle_alpha   90.00
_cell.angle_beta   90.00
_cell.angle_gamma   90.00
#
_symmetry.space_group_name_H-M   'P 1'
#
loop_
_entity.id
_entity.type
_entity.pdbx_description
1 polymer ?
#
loop_
_entity_poly.entity_id
_entity_poly.type
_entity_poly.pdbx_seq_one_letter_code
_entity_poly.pdbx_strand_id
1 'polypeptide(L)'
;RNGTSTLRVNPEIFICQQYMENERMAHKTLHHELIHAIDMCRTKMDPLHNCIHMACTEIRAENLSGECSFFREIPRMEKLKGHGAECVKRRAILSVRANPNCTARAGDYVNAAFDRCFADVYPFDRHPNQR
;
A
#
# COMPACT_ATOMS: atom_id res chain seq x y z
N ARG A 1 4.62 35.52 0.96
CA ARG A 1 4.01 34.31 1.56
C ARG A 1 5.03 33.18 1.37
N ASN A 2 5.80 32.84 2.40
CA ASN A 2 6.84 31.78 2.31
C ASN A 2 6.16 30.42 2.15
N GLY A 3 6.33 29.81 0.97
CA GLY A 3 5.66 28.61 0.51
C GLY A 3 6.25 27.29 1.03
N THR A 4 6.47 27.18 2.33
CA THR A 4 6.78 25.88 2.96
C THR A 4 5.49 25.27 3.48
N SER A 5 4.72 24.63 2.60
CA SER A 5 3.63 23.75 3.01
C SER A 5 4.23 22.61 3.83
N THR A 6 4.05 22.63 5.14
CA THR A 6 4.45 21.50 6.00
C THR A 6 3.45 20.39 5.77
N LEU A 7 3.86 19.30 5.12
CA LEU A 7 3.05 18.09 5.05
C LEU A 7 2.84 17.58 6.49
N ARG A 8 1.59 17.34 6.87
CA ARG A 8 1.21 16.77 8.18
C ARG A 8 0.33 15.56 7.93
N VAL A 9 0.55 14.50 8.71
CA VAL A 9 -0.34 13.34 8.70
C VAL A 9 -1.49 13.62 9.66
N ASN A 10 -2.71 13.67 9.13
CA ASN A 10 -3.93 13.64 9.94
C ASN A 10 -4.42 12.20 10.00
N PRO A 11 -4.86 11.69 11.18
CA PRO A 11 -5.34 10.32 11.33
C PRO A 11 -6.78 10.19 10.82
N GLU A 12 -6.98 10.44 9.53
CA GLU A 12 -8.29 10.45 8.87
C GLU A 12 -8.22 9.56 7.62
N ILE A 13 -9.31 8.84 7.36
CA ILE A 13 -9.48 8.05 6.13
C ILE A 13 -10.31 8.88 5.16
N PHE A 14 -9.77 9.11 3.97
CA PHE A 14 -10.46 9.82 2.90
C PHE A 14 -10.71 8.89 1.71
N ILE A 15 -11.95 8.88 1.22
CA ILE A 15 -12.34 8.11 0.03
C ILE A 15 -13.01 9.06 -0.95
N CYS A 16 -12.52 9.08 -2.19
CA CYS A 16 -13.02 9.93 -3.25
C CYS A 16 -13.97 9.15 -4.18
N GLN A 17 -15.28 9.40 -4.06
CA GLN A 17 -16.30 8.71 -4.83
C GLN A 17 -16.11 8.83 -6.35
N GLN A 18 -15.59 9.95 -6.85
CA GLN A 18 -15.42 10.19 -8.29
C GLN A 18 -14.44 9.22 -8.98
N TYR A 19 -13.63 8.50 -8.21
CA TYR A 19 -12.68 7.50 -8.71
C TYR A 19 -13.13 6.05 -8.43
N MET A 20 -14.34 5.84 -7.92
CA MET A 20 -14.87 4.52 -7.59
C MET A 20 -15.85 4.03 -8.65
N GLU A 21 -15.48 2.96 -9.36
CA GLU A 21 -16.32 2.39 -10.42
C GLU A 21 -17.48 1.52 -9.88
N ASN A 22 -17.28 0.86 -8.74
CA ASN A 22 -18.25 -0.06 -8.14
C ASN A 22 -17.97 -0.29 -6.66
N GLU A 23 -18.94 -0.88 -5.96
CA GLU A 23 -18.87 -1.23 -4.53
C GLU A 23 -17.63 -2.09 -4.20
N ARG A 24 -17.29 -3.05 -5.06
CA ARG A 24 -16.12 -3.92 -4.86
C ARG A 24 -14.82 -3.11 -4.85
N MET A 25 -14.69 -2.09 -5.71
CA MET A 25 -13.55 -1.19 -5.69
C MET A 25 -13.53 -0.34 -4.41
N ALA A 26 -14.68 0.21 -4.02
CA ALA A 26 -14.80 1.00 -2.79
C ALA A 26 -14.40 0.19 -1.54
N HIS A 27 -14.84 -1.08 -1.42
CA HIS A 27 -14.45 -1.95 -0.32
C HIS A 27 -12.95 -2.22 -0.27
N LYS A 28 -12.30 -2.43 -1.42
CA LYS A 28 -10.85 -2.65 -1.48
C LYS A 28 -10.08 -1.40 -1.09
N THR A 29 -10.48 -0.24 -1.60
CA THR A 29 -9.88 1.05 -1.22
C THR A 29 -10.05 1.29 0.28
N LEU A 30 -11.24 1.04 0.83
CA LEU A 30 -11.47 1.17 2.27
C LEU A 30 -10.55 0.22 3.07
N HIS A 31 -10.39 -1.03 2.64
CA HIS A 31 -9.46 -1.95 3.29
C HIS A 31 -8.00 -1.47 3.21
N HIS A 32 -7.58 -0.93 2.06
CA HIS A 32 -6.25 -0.35 1.87
C HIS A 32 -5.98 0.76 2.91
N GLU A 33 -6.88 1.74 3.00
CA GLU A 33 -6.74 2.86 3.94
C GLU A 33 -6.83 2.41 5.41
N LEU A 34 -7.66 1.40 5.71
CA LEU A 34 -7.73 0.83 7.06
C LEU A 34 -6.40 0.17 7.48
N ILE A 35 -5.67 -0.46 6.57
CA ILE A 35 -4.34 -1.00 6.86
C ILE A 35 -3.36 0.12 7.20
N HIS A 36 -3.37 1.23 6.46
CA HIS A 36 -2.57 2.40 6.82
C HIS A 36 -2.90 2.93 8.22
N ALA A 37 -4.19 3.07 8.53
CA ALA A 37 -4.63 3.52 9.85
C ALA A 37 -4.15 2.59 10.97
N ILE A 38 -4.26 1.27 10.77
CA ILE A 38 -3.77 0.26 11.72
C ILE A 38 -2.25 0.37 11.90
N ASP A 39 -1.51 0.54 10.82
CA ASP A 39 -0.05 0.60 10.85
C ASP A 39 0.47 1.84 11.58
N MET A 40 -0.21 2.97 11.38
CA MET A 40 0.01 4.19 12.14
C MET A 40 -0.31 4.04 13.62
N CYS A 41 -1.34 3.26 13.98
CA CYS A 41 -1.72 3.05 15.38
C CYS A 41 -0.79 2.08 16.11
N ARG A 42 -0.38 0.99 15.46
CA ARG A 42 0.40 -0.07 16.10
C ARG A 42 1.90 0.18 16.07
N THR A 43 2.38 1.10 15.23
CA THR A 43 3.80 1.45 15.12
C THR A 43 4.00 2.96 15.22
N LYS A 44 5.15 3.38 15.79
CA LYS A 44 5.57 4.79 15.75
C LYS A 44 6.18 5.14 14.39
N MET A 45 5.39 4.98 13.32
CA MET A 45 5.86 5.25 11.96
C MET A 45 5.88 6.73 11.63
N ASP A 46 6.71 7.06 10.64
CA ASP A 46 6.86 8.40 10.06
C ASP A 46 6.93 8.26 8.54
N PRO A 47 5.80 7.96 7.88
CA PRO A 47 5.79 7.68 6.44
C PRO A 47 6.11 8.92 5.59
N LEU A 48 6.08 10.12 6.16
CA LEU A 48 6.41 11.35 5.43
C LEU A 48 7.92 11.52 5.22
N HIS A 49 8.71 11.21 6.25
CA HIS A 49 10.15 11.45 6.24
C HIS A 49 10.97 10.15 6.19
N ASN A 50 10.37 9.00 6.55
CA ASN A 50 11.02 7.70 6.45
C ASN A 50 10.39 6.87 5.31
N CYS A 51 11.10 6.84 4.18
CA CYS A 51 10.65 6.13 2.98
C CYS A 51 10.53 4.62 3.14
N ILE A 52 11.24 4.01 4.10
CA ILE A 52 11.07 2.58 4.43
C ILE A 52 9.75 2.37 5.19
N HIS A 53 9.37 3.30 6.07
CA HIS A 53 8.06 3.25 6.74
C HIS A 53 6.91 3.41 5.74
N MET A 54 7.03 4.39 4.82
CA MET A 54 6.10 4.55 3.69
C MET A 54 6.00 3.26 2.87
N ALA A 55 7.14 2.75 2.40
CA ALA A 55 7.17 1.53 1.59
C ALA A 55 6.52 0.34 2.32
N CYS A 56 6.78 0.17 3.61
CA CYS A 56 6.24 -0.93 4.40
C CYS A 56 4.71 -0.88 4.51
N THR A 57 4.13 0.30 4.77
CA THR A 57 2.67 0.45 4.90
C THR A 57 1.98 0.23 3.55
N GLU A 58 2.59 0.70 2.46
CA GLU A 58 2.10 0.47 1.09
C GLU A 58 2.15 -1.00 0.68
N ILE A 59 3.26 -1.70 0.98
CA ILE A 59 3.37 -3.15 0.74
C ILE A 59 2.23 -3.90 1.44
N ARG A 60 1.94 -3.53 2.69
CA ARG A 60 0.91 -4.23 3.47
C ARG A 60 -0.49 -3.89 3.02
N ALA A 61 -0.76 -2.61 2.73
CA ALA A 61 -2.06 -2.19 2.21
C ALA A 61 -2.37 -2.90 0.88
N GLU A 62 -1.40 -2.97 -0.04
CA GLU A 62 -1.54 -3.65 -1.33
C GLU A 62 -1.70 -5.18 -1.20
N ASN A 63 -0.98 -5.80 -0.26
CA ASN A 63 -1.04 -7.23 -0.03
C ASN A 63 -2.38 -7.67 0.60
N LEU A 64 -2.88 -6.90 1.57
CA LEU A 64 -4.00 -7.30 2.43
C LEU A 64 -5.36 -6.74 1.98
N SER A 65 -5.40 -5.69 1.15
CA SER A 65 -6.66 -5.08 0.67
C SER A 65 -7.40 -5.91 -0.38
N GLY A 66 -6.70 -6.84 -1.05
CA GLY A 66 -7.22 -7.59 -2.18
C GLY A 66 -7.19 -6.82 -3.50
N GLU A 67 -6.49 -5.69 -3.58
CA GLU A 67 -6.26 -4.97 -4.84
C GLU A 67 -5.48 -5.80 -5.86
N CYS A 68 -4.50 -6.59 -5.39
CA CYS A 68 -3.72 -7.54 -6.19
C CYS A 68 -4.38 -8.94 -6.33
N SER A 69 -5.72 -9.02 -6.23
CA SER A 69 -6.47 -10.26 -6.43
C SER A 69 -6.51 -10.70 -7.91
N PHE A 70 -6.30 -12.00 -8.14
CA PHE A 70 -6.21 -12.71 -9.43
C PHE A 70 -7.18 -12.25 -10.53
N PHE A 71 -8.43 -11.90 -10.20
CA PHE A 71 -9.45 -11.53 -11.19
C PHE A 71 -9.19 -10.21 -11.92
N ARG A 72 -8.31 -9.32 -11.41
CA ARG A 72 -7.97 -8.04 -12.08
C ARG A 72 -6.76 -8.10 -13.00
N GLU A 73 -6.04 -9.23 -13.03
CA GLU A 73 -4.76 -9.32 -13.73
C GLU A 73 -4.71 -10.42 -14.80
N ILE A 74 -5.84 -11.05 -15.10
CA ILE A 74 -6.02 -11.96 -16.24
C ILE A 74 -5.45 -11.38 -17.56
N PRO A 75 -5.56 -10.07 -17.90
CA PRO A 75 -4.95 -9.53 -19.12
C PRO A 75 -3.42 -9.33 -19.06
N ARG A 76 -2.76 -9.59 -17.93
CA ARG A 76 -1.31 -9.38 -17.70
C ARG A 76 -0.56 -10.69 -17.38
N MET A 77 -1.17 -11.83 -17.65
CA MET A 77 -0.67 -13.14 -17.22
C MET A 77 0.38 -13.73 -18.17
N GLU A 78 1.65 -13.80 -17.74
CA GLU A 78 2.64 -14.75 -18.30
C GLU A 78 3.03 -15.87 -17.31
N LYS A 79 2.85 -15.71 -15.99
CA LYS A 79 3.23 -16.72 -14.98
C LYS A 79 2.25 -16.78 -13.78
N LEU A 80 1.77 -17.98 -13.47
CA LEU A 80 0.76 -18.26 -12.42
C LEU A 80 1.30 -18.20 -10.98
N LYS A 81 2.61 -18.39 -10.78
CA LYS A 81 3.27 -18.36 -9.46
C LYS A 81 3.98 -17.03 -9.23
N GLY A 82 3.76 -16.39 -8.07
CA GLY A 82 4.46 -15.15 -7.67
C GLY A 82 3.80 -13.84 -8.10
N HIS A 83 2.71 -13.93 -8.86
CA HIS A 83 2.01 -12.78 -9.44
C HIS A 83 1.51 -11.76 -8.40
N GLY A 84 0.96 -12.21 -7.28
CA GLY A 84 0.53 -11.32 -6.21
C GLY A 84 1.68 -10.48 -5.63
N ALA A 85 2.85 -11.07 -5.45
CA ALA A 85 4.03 -10.36 -4.94
C ALA A 85 4.54 -9.31 -5.93
N GLU A 86 4.53 -9.61 -7.23
CA GLU A 86 4.92 -8.66 -8.28
C GLU A 86 3.94 -7.48 -8.36
N CYS A 87 2.63 -7.75 -8.28
CA CYS A 87 1.62 -6.69 -8.21
C CYS A 87 1.85 -5.77 -7.01
N VAL A 88 2.04 -6.35 -5.82
CA VAL A 88 2.27 -5.60 -4.58
C VAL A 88 3.52 -4.73 -4.72
N LYS A 89 4.64 -5.28 -5.23
CA LYS A 89 5.85 -4.47 -5.50
C LYS A 89 5.56 -3.32 -6.44
N ARG A 90 4.93 -3.60 -7.58
CA ARG A 90 4.66 -2.59 -8.61
C ARG A 90 3.78 -1.45 -8.07
N ARG A 91 2.71 -1.80 -7.34
CA ARG A 91 1.77 -0.82 -6.80
C ARG A 91 2.36 -0.03 -5.64
N ALA A 92 3.04 -0.67 -4.69
CA ALA A 92 3.74 0.02 -3.62
C ALA A 92 4.80 1.02 -4.15
N ILE A 93 5.52 0.67 -5.23
CA ILE A 93 6.46 1.60 -5.87
C ILE A 93 5.73 2.86 -6.41
N LEU A 94 4.52 2.69 -6.98
CA LEU A 94 3.74 3.82 -7.49
C LEU A 94 3.31 4.75 -6.35
N SER A 95 2.82 4.20 -5.23
CA SER A 95 2.45 5.00 -4.05
C SER A 95 3.65 5.71 -3.44
N VAL A 96 4.79 5.03 -3.25
CA VAL A 96 6.01 5.65 -2.70
C VAL A 96 6.54 6.76 -3.61
N ARG A 97 6.39 6.63 -4.94
CA ARG A 97 6.76 7.69 -5.90
C ARG A 97 5.95 8.98 -5.74
N ALA A 98 4.74 8.89 -5.20
CA ALA A 98 3.90 10.06 -4.95
C ALA A 98 4.44 10.94 -3.81
N ASN A 99 5.29 10.40 -2.93
CA ASN A 99 6.02 11.19 -1.92
C ASN A 99 7.29 11.81 -2.54
N PRO A 100 7.40 13.16 -2.63
CA PRO A 100 8.57 13.83 -3.21
C PRO A 100 9.90 13.46 -2.53
N ASN A 101 9.88 13.15 -1.23
CA ASN A 101 11.08 12.76 -0.47
C ASN A 101 11.60 11.37 -0.87
N CYS A 102 10.75 10.53 -1.46
CA CYS A 102 11.04 9.12 -1.70
C CYS A 102 11.13 8.74 -3.19
N THR A 103 10.71 9.64 -4.08
CA THR A 103 10.45 9.32 -5.50
C THR A 103 11.65 8.73 -6.24
N ALA A 104 12.85 9.28 -6.04
CA ALA A 104 14.06 8.89 -6.79
C ALA A 104 14.53 7.46 -6.49
N ARG A 105 14.23 6.94 -5.30
CA ARG A 105 14.69 5.62 -4.83
C ARG A 105 13.54 4.72 -4.38
N ALA A 106 12.32 4.97 -4.87
CA ALA A 106 11.11 4.23 -4.48
C ALA A 106 11.27 2.71 -4.62
N GLY A 107 11.89 2.24 -5.71
CA GLY A 107 12.18 0.83 -5.93
C GLY A 107 13.11 0.23 -4.87
N ASP A 108 14.16 0.95 -4.48
CA ASP A 108 15.10 0.51 -3.44
C ASP A 108 14.40 0.38 -2.09
N TYR A 109 13.58 1.36 -1.72
CA TYR A 109 12.85 1.35 -0.45
C TYR A 109 11.85 0.21 -0.37
N VAL A 110 11.09 -0.02 -1.45
CA VAL A 110 10.16 -1.16 -1.53
C VAL A 110 10.93 -2.48 -1.45
N ASN A 111 12.01 -2.65 -2.21
CA ASN A 111 12.81 -3.89 -2.16
C ASN A 111 13.41 -4.13 -0.77
N ALA A 112 13.90 -3.10 -0.10
CA ALA A 112 14.48 -3.21 1.24
C ALA A 112 13.45 -3.58 2.32
N ALA A 113 12.19 -3.12 2.18
CA ALA A 113 11.12 -3.41 3.12
C ALA A 113 10.35 -4.71 2.80
N PHE A 114 10.46 -5.22 1.57
CA PHE A 114 9.52 -6.18 0.99
C PHE A 114 9.32 -7.42 1.84
N ASP A 115 10.37 -8.21 2.08
CA ASP A 115 10.23 -9.53 2.70
C ASP A 115 9.62 -9.43 4.10
N ARG A 116 10.02 -8.42 4.87
CA ARG A 116 9.48 -8.18 6.22
C ARG A 116 8.02 -7.76 6.18
N CYS A 117 7.68 -6.79 5.35
CA CYS A 117 6.35 -6.19 5.37
C CYS A 117 5.33 -7.06 4.63
N PHE A 118 5.74 -7.80 3.60
CA PHE A 118 4.89 -8.73 2.87
C PHE A 118 4.49 -9.95 3.72
N ALA A 119 5.35 -10.39 4.63
CA ALA A 119 5.05 -11.47 5.57
C ALA A 119 4.14 -11.06 6.74
N ASP A 120 3.95 -9.76 6.99
CA ASP A 120 3.16 -9.25 8.11
C ASP A 120 1.67 -9.13 7.72
N VAL A 121 0.88 -10.10 8.20
CA VAL A 121 -0.55 -10.23 7.91
C VAL A 121 -1.47 -9.63 8.97
N TYR A 122 -0.94 -9.02 10.03
CA TYR A 122 -1.80 -8.42 11.06
C TYR A 122 -2.66 -7.28 10.46
N PRO A 123 -3.94 -7.12 10.87
CA PRO A 123 -4.60 -7.72 12.04
C PRO A 123 -5.24 -9.10 11.80
N PHE A 124 -4.99 -9.70 10.64
CA PHE A 124 -5.57 -10.99 10.30
C PHE A 124 -4.72 -12.13 10.88
N ASP A 125 -5.38 -13.22 11.30
CA ASP A 125 -4.69 -14.45 11.71
C ASP A 125 -4.00 -15.16 10.52
N ARG A 126 -4.52 -14.93 9.30
CA ARG A 126 -4.03 -15.50 8.04
C ARG A 126 -4.22 -14.50 6.90
N HIS A 127 -3.50 -14.72 5.81
CA HIS A 127 -3.64 -13.85 4.64
C HIS A 127 -5.09 -13.86 4.10
N PRO A 128 -5.74 -12.71 3.82
CA PRO A 128 -7.16 -12.65 3.42
C PRO A 128 -7.54 -13.45 2.16
N ASN A 129 -6.56 -13.68 1.28
CA ASN A 129 -6.74 -14.50 0.06
C ASN A 129 -6.61 -16.02 0.29
N GLN A 130 -6.23 -16.47 1.49
CA GLN A 130 -6.17 -17.88 1.89
C GLN A 130 -7.45 -18.19 2.67
N ARG A 131 -8.53 -18.51 1.94
CA ARG A 131 -9.76 -19.05 2.53
C ARG A 131 -9.62 -20.55 2.78
#